data_AF-A0A6A6EBW7-F1
#
_entry.id   AF-A0A6A6EBW7-F1
#
_cell.length_a   1.000
_cell.length_b   1.000
_cell.length_c   1.000
_cell.angle_alpha   90.00
_cell.angle_beta   90.00
_cell.angle_gamma   90.00
#
_symmetry.space_group_name_H-M   'P 1'
#
loop_
_entity.id
_entity.type
_entity.pdbx_description
1 polymer ?
#
loop_
_entity_poly.entity_id
_entity_poly.type
_entity_poly.pdbx_seq_one_letter_code
_entity_poly.pdbx_strand_id
1 'polypeptide(L)' 'GRSVRLFFTSQGHLGCGPYDIREGDEVWLLMDSRCPVILRKMPETKRYSLIGHAYLHGFMHGEMLDTG' A
#
# COMPACT_ATOMS: atom_id res chain seq x y z
N GLY A 1 -19.10 8.31 6.16
CA GLY A 1 -17.78 7.94 6.73
C GLY A 1 -16.99 7.24 5.65
N ARG A 2 -15.70 7.54 5.48
CA ARG A 2 -14.86 6.80 4.51
C ARG A 2 -14.67 5.38 5.03
N SER A 3 -15.23 4.39 4.35
CA SER A 3 -14.97 2.99 4.65
C SER A 3 -13.53 2.66 4.25
N VAL A 4 -12.77 2.08 5.16
CA VAL A 4 -11.49 1.45 4.85
C VAL A 4 -11.72 -0.02 4.48
N ARG A 5 -10.89 -0.59 3.62
CA ARG A 5 -10.93 -2.01 3.26
C ARG A 5 -9.67 -2.67 3.82
N LEU A 6 -9.87 -3.77 4.54
CA LEU A 6 -8.78 -4.65 4.97
C LEU A 6 -8.32 -5.50 3.78
N PHE A 7 -7.03 -5.76 3.72
CA PHE A 7 -6.43 -6.59 2.68
C PHE A 7 -5.23 -7.36 3.22
N PHE A 8 -4.86 -8.42 2.52
CA PHE A 8 -3.56 -9.07 2.66
C PHE A 8 -2.73 -8.79 1.41
N THR A 9 -1.44 -8.55 1.59
CA THR A 9 -0.50 -8.55 0.46
C THR A 9 -0.27 -9.98 -0.01
N SER A 10 0.30 -10.15 -1.21
CA SER A 10 0.73 -11.46 -1.72
C SER A 10 1.78 -12.14 -0.83
N GLN A 11 2.46 -11.37 0.04
CA GLN A 11 3.42 -11.85 1.02
C GLN A 11 2.79 -12.17 2.38
N GLY A 12 1.47 -12.04 2.53
CA GLY A 12 0.73 -12.35 3.76
C GLY A 12 0.70 -11.21 4.79
N HIS A 13 1.12 -9.99 4.45
CA HIS A 13 1.06 -8.85 5.36
C HIS A 13 -0.36 -8.29 5.44
N LEU A 14 -0.87 -8.09 6.65
CA LEU A 14 -2.18 -7.47 6.88
C LEU A 14 -2.09 -5.95 6.72
N GLY A 15 -3.00 -5.36 5.93
CA GLY A 15 -3.08 -3.92 5.76
C GLY A 15 -4.52 -3.38 5.71
N CYS A 16 -4.63 -2.06 5.71
CA CYS A 16 -5.89 -1.36 5.47
C CYS A 16 -5.67 -0.14 4.57
N GLY A 17 -6.63 0.13 3.68
CA GLY A 17 -6.54 1.18 2.68
C GLY A 17 -7.90 1.71 2.22
N PRO A 18 -7.93 2.54 1.17
CA PRO A 18 -9.17 3.10 0.62
C PRO A 18 -10.15 2.00 0.19
N TYR A 19 -11.44 2.30 0.19
CA TYR A 19 -12.46 1.33 -0.23
C TYR A 19 -12.27 0.79 -1.67
N ASP A 20 -11.68 1.61 -2.56
CA ASP A 20 -11.47 1.26 -3.97
C ASP A 20 -10.28 0.33 -4.22
N ILE A 21 -9.56 -0.14 -3.18
CA ILE A 21 -8.49 -1.12 -3.41
C ILE A 21 -9.05 -2.43 -3.98
N ARG A 22 -8.29 -3.06 -4.87
CA ARG A 22 -8.64 -4.34 -5.52
C ARG A 22 -7.41 -5.21 -5.73
N GLU A 23 -7.63 -6.47 -6.08
CA GLU A 23 -6.54 -7.38 -6.47
C GLU A 23 -5.74 -6.83 -7.65
N GLY A 24 -4.42 -6.96 -7.58
CA GLY A 24 -3.47 -6.38 -8.54
C GLY A 24 -3.03 -4.95 -8.21
N ASP A 25 -3.62 -4.30 -7.20
CA ASP A 25 -3.04 -3.09 -6.63
C ASP A 25 -1.76 -3.41 -5.85
N GLU A 26 -0.81 -2.48 -5.86
CA GLU A 26 0.50 -2.64 -5.26
C GLU A 26 0.68 -1.70 -4.06
N VAL A 27 1.31 -2.19 -3.00
CA VAL A 27 1.72 -1.38 -1.85
C VAL A 27 3.14 -0.87 -2.08
N TRP A 28 3.32 0.44 -2.07
CA TRP A 28 4.61 1.09 -2.27
C TRP A 28 4.97 1.96 -1.07
N LEU A 29 6.22 1.90 -0.63
CA LEU A 29 6.82 2.91 0.23
C LEU A 29 7.64 3.85 -0.64
N LEU A 30 7.12 5.05 -0.92
CA LEU A 30 7.83 6.04 -1.70
C LEU A 30 8.97 6.65 -0.86
N MET A 31 10.07 7.01 -1.52
CA MET A 31 11.18 7.73 -0.89
C MET A 31 10.64 8.98 -0.17
N ASP A 32 11.09 9.18 1.08
CA ASP A 32 10.64 10.23 1.99
C ASP A 32 9.14 10.22 2.38
N SER A 33 8.38 9.20 1.97
CA SER A 33 7.01 9.02 2.46
C SER A 33 7.02 8.42 3.86
N ARG A 34 6.25 9.01 4.75
CA ARG A 34 6.03 8.50 6.12
C ARG A 34 5.02 7.36 6.19
N CYS A 35 4.38 7.02 5.08
CA CYS A 35 3.39 5.94 5.03
C CYS A 35 3.39 5.23 3.67
N PRO A 36 3.04 3.93 3.65
CA PRO A 36 2.75 3.22 2.42
C PRO A 36 1.60 3.86 1.64
N VAL A 37 1.65 3.72 0.32
CA VAL A 37 0.58 4.10 -0.60
C VAL A 37 0.17 2.91 -1.44
N ILE A 38 -1.07 2.92 -1.90
CA ILE A 38 -1.60 1.96 -2.85
C ILE A 38 -1.55 2.56 -4.24
N LEU A 39 -0.83 1.88 -5.13
CA LEU A 39 -0.69 2.24 -6.53
C LEU A 39 -1.35 1.19 -7.42
N ARG A 40 -2.01 1.65 -8.48
CA ARG A 40 -2.61 0.78 -9.50
C ARG A 40 -1.94 1.01 -10.83
N LYS A 41 -1.38 -0.05 -11.42
CA LYS A 41 -0.76 0.02 -12.75
C LYS A 41 -1.81 0.33 -13.81
N MET A 42 -1.52 1.30 -14.68
CA MET A 42 -2.37 1.59 -15.83
C MET A 42 -1.99 0.68 -17.01
N PRO A 43 -2.95 -0.02 -17.65
CA PRO A 43 -2.68 -0.93 -18.77
C PRO A 43 -1.85 -0.27 -19.87
N GLU A 44 -0.94 -1.03 -20.47
CA GLU A 44 -0.12 -0.61 -21.63
C GLU A 44 0.76 0.64 -21.39
N THR A 45 0.95 1.04 -20.12
CA THR A 45 1.81 2.17 -19.77
C THR A 45 2.78 1.82 -18.64
N LYS A 46 3.75 2.72 -18.42
CA LYS A 46 4.61 2.71 -17.22
C LYS A 46 4.05 3.61 -16.11
N ARG A 47 2.77 3.98 -16.17
CA ARG A 47 2.14 4.90 -15.22
C ARG A 47 1.33 4.14 -14.17
N TYR A 48 1.22 4.77 -13.01
CA TYR A 48 0.43 4.29 -11.90
C TYR A 48 -0.56 5.37 -11.46
N SER A 49 -1.76 4.94 -11.07
CA SER A 49 -2.72 5.79 -10.38
C SER A 49 -2.54 5.64 -8.88
N LEU A 50 -2.47 6.76 -8.16
CA LEU A 50 -2.51 6.77 -6.70
C LEU A 50 -3.93 6.52 -6.22
N ILE A 51 -4.16 5.37 -5.57
CA ILE A 51 -5.47 5.02 -4.99
C ILE A 51 -5.62 5.67 -3.62
N GLY A 52 -4.53 5.72 -2.84
CA GLY A 52 -4.47 6.46 -1.58
C GLY A 52 -3.45 5.88 -0.60
N HIS A 53 -3.48 6.37 0.63
CA HIS A 53 -2.59 5.90 1.71
C HIS A 53 -3.05 4.55 2.26
N ALA A 54 -2.10 3.74 2.71
CA ALA A 54 -2.36 2.50 3.42
C ALA A 54 -1.58 2.41 4.73
N TYR A 55 -2.14 1.65 5.65
CA TYR A 55 -1.41 1.12 6.80
C TYR A 55 -1.09 -0.34 6.52
N LEU A 56 0.13 -0.75 6.85
CA LEU A 56 0.56 -2.13 6.80
C LEU A 56 1.06 -2.51 8.20
N HIS A 57 0.44 -3.54 8.79
CA HIS A 57 0.72 -3.97 10.14
C HIS A 57 2.14 -4.52 10.25
N GLY A 58 2.92 -4.03 11.22
CA GLY A 58 4.35 -4.32 11.36
C GLY A 58 5.29 -3.42 10.55
N PHE A 59 4.78 -2.56 9.65
CA PHE A 59 5.64 -1.74 8.77
C PHE A 59 5.69 -0.27 9.17
N MET A 60 4.73 0.20 9.96
CA MET A 60 4.55 1.61 10.34
C MET A 60 5.05 1.94 11.76
N HIS A 61 5.64 1.00 12.49
CA HIS A 61 6.15 1.18 13.87
C HIS A 61 7.69 1.11 13.98
N GLY A 62 8.41 1.34 12.88
CA GLY A 62 9.89 1.39 12.88
C GLY A 62 10.58 0.03 12.75
N GLU A 63 9.83 -1.06 12.57
CA GLU A 63 10.37 -2.43 12.49
C GLU A 63 11.05 -2.77 11.14
N MET A 64 11.05 -1.85 10.16
CA MET A 64 11.58 -2.12 8.82
C MET A 64 12.78 -1.27 8.39
N LEU A 65 13.35 -0.46 9.30
CA LEU A 65 14.65 0.19 9.06
C LEU A 65 15.85 -0.66 9.48
N ASP A 66 15.63 -1.92 9.85
CA ASP A 66 16.72 -2.90 9.94
C ASP A 66 16.82 -3.65 8.60
N THR A 67 17.29 -2.93 7.59
CA THR A 67 17.91 -3.56 6.43
C THR A 67 19.40 -3.30 6.60
N GLY A 68 20.10 -4.28 7.20
CA GLY A 68 21.55 -4.26 7.31
C GLY A 68 22.27 -4.10 5.97
#